data_AF-A0A3C0I7J7-F1
#
_entry.id   AF-A0A3C0I7J7-F1
#
_cell.length_a   1.000
_cell.length_b   1.000
_cell.length_c   1.000
_cell.angle_alpha   90.00
_cell.angle_beta   90.00
_cell.angle_gamma   90.00
#
_symmetry.space_group_name_H-M   'P 1'
#
loop_
_entity.id
_entity.type
_entity.pdbx_description
1 polymer ?
#
loop_
_entity_poly.entity_id
_entity_poly.type
_entity_poly.pdbx_seq_one_letter_code
_entity_poly.pdbx_strand_id
1 'polypeptide(L)' 'MNITKHEICQPEIKVKGIAIENFRGYTNLQLAFQPDLTVLIGENGAGKTAVLDCLAALLRVFQEQIHSLKF' A
#
# COMPACT_ATOMS: atom_id res chain seq x y z
N MET A 1 -37.13 -6.64 20.28
CA MET A 1 -36.75 -5.33 19.72
C MET A 1 -35.30 -5.44 19.28
N ASN A 2 -35.07 -5.89 18.03
CA ASN A 2 -33.72 -6.10 17.51
C ASN A 2 -33.22 -4.78 16.95
N ILE A 3 -32.26 -4.19 17.64
CA ILE A 3 -31.58 -2.99 17.17
C ILE A 3 -30.74 -3.43 15.96
N THR A 4 -31.18 -3.05 14.76
CA THR A 4 -30.41 -3.15 13.52
C THR A 4 -29.07 -2.48 13.75
N LYS A 5 -28.00 -3.27 13.69
CA LYS A 5 -26.62 -2.78 13.61
C LYS A 5 -26.59 -1.74 12.49
N HIS A 6 -26.51 -0.46 12.86
CA HIS A 6 -26.32 0.64 11.93
C HIS A 6 -25.20 0.27 10.96
N GLU A 7 -25.45 0.47 9.66
CA GLU A 7 -24.50 0.28 8.56
C GLU A 7 -23.22 1.08 8.85
N ILE A 8 -22.20 0.38 9.33
CA ILE A 8 -20.89 0.96 9.54
C ILE A 8 -20.29 1.10 8.14
N CYS A 9 -20.22 2.31 7.60
CA CYS A 9 -19.42 2.60 6.41
C CYS A 9 -17.97 2.23 6.73
N GLN A 10 -17.51 1.08 6.23
CA GLN A 10 -16.10 0.71 6.25
C GLN A 10 -15.47 1.28 4.98
N PRO A 11 -14.68 2.37 5.06
CA PRO A 11 -14.01 2.90 3.89
C PRO A 11 -13.00 1.86 3.37
N GLU A 12 -13.11 1.50 2.10
CA GLU A 12 -12.12 0.67 1.42
C GLU A 12 -10.98 1.55 0.91
N ILE A 13 -9.77 1.33 1.42
CA ILE A 13 -8.56 2.04 0.97
C ILE A 13 -7.77 1.11 0.05
N LYS A 14 -7.50 1.57 -1.18
CA LYS A 14 -6.66 0.87 -2.16
C LYS A 14 -5.46 1.69 -2.58
N VAL A 15 -4.30 1.04 -2.66
CA VAL A 15 -3.09 1.63 -3.24
C VAL A 15 -3.19 1.51 -4.75
N LYS A 16 -3.30 2.64 -5.47
CA LYS A 16 -3.40 2.66 -6.95
C LYS A 16 -2.04 2.55 -7.64
N GLY A 17 -0.98 2.97 -6.97
CA GLY A 17 0.37 2.92 -7.49
C GLY A 17 1.37 3.51 -6.51
N ILE A 18 2.65 3.35 -6.84
CA ILE A 18 3.79 3.91 -6.11
C ILE A 18 4.77 4.54 -7.08
N ALA A 19 5.38 5.63 -6.63
CA ALA A 19 6.57 6.22 -7.26
C ALA A 19 7.73 6.06 -6.26
N ILE A 20 8.84 5.49 -6.73
CA ILE A 20 10.02 5.20 -5.92
C ILE A 20 11.21 5.92 -6.55
N GLU A 21 11.94 6.67 -5.74
CA GLU A 21 13.16 7.37 -6.14
C GLU A 21 14.29 7.03 -5.17
N ASN A 22 15.47 6.72 -5.73
CA ASN A 22 16.71 6.45 -4.98
C ASN A 22 16.56 5.45 -3.81
N PHE A 23 15.85 4.33 -4.04
CA PHE A 23 15.59 3.32 -3.02
C PHE A 23 15.99 1.92 -3.49
N ARG A 24 16.86 1.27 -2.71
CA ARG A 24 17.27 -0.15 -2.87
C ARG A 24 17.51 -0.57 -4.34
N GLY A 25 18.32 0.20 -5.05
CA GLY A 25 18.71 -0.09 -6.44
C GLY A 25 17.83 0.55 -7.52
N TYR A 26 16.69 1.14 -7.17
CA TYR A 26 15.89 1.94 -8.11
C TYR A 26 16.31 3.41 -8.06
N THR A 27 16.76 3.96 -9.19
CA THR A 27 16.92 5.41 -9.36
C THR A 27 15.57 6.09 -9.55
N ASN A 28 14.71 5.49 -10.39
CA ASN A 28 13.33 5.90 -10.59
C ASN A 28 12.49 4.68 -10.98
N LEU A 29 11.34 4.47 -10.32
CA LEU A 29 10.35 3.48 -10.67
C LEU A 29 8.95 4.05 -10.45
N GLN A 30 8.11 3.97 -11.49
CA GLN A 30 6.67 4.17 -11.37
C GLN A 30 5.95 2.84 -11.61
N LEU A 31 5.08 2.47 -10.68
CA LEU A 31 4.34 1.22 -10.74
C LEU A 31 2.88 1.46 -10.39
N ALA A 32 1.98 1.11 -11.31
CA ALA A 32 0.54 1.08 -11.07
C ALA A 32 0.12 -0.33 -10.60
N PHE A 33 -0.74 -0.40 -9.60
CA PHE A 33 -1.30 -1.67 -9.12
C PHE A 33 -2.60 -1.97 -9.85
N GLN A 34 -2.79 -3.25 -10.17
CA GLN A 34 -4.06 -3.75 -10.68
C GLN A 34 -5.12 -3.77 -9.56
N PRO A 35 -6.41 -3.59 -9.89
CA PRO A 35 -7.49 -3.53 -8.90
C PRO A 35 -7.62 -4.78 -8.00
N ASP A 36 -7.24 -5.95 -8.53
CA ASP A 36 -7.44 -7.25 -7.88
C ASP A 36 -6.11 -7.93 -7.50
N LEU A 37 -5.24 -8.21 -8.49
CA LEU A 37 -3.96 -8.89 -8.28
C LEU A 37 -2.86 -8.28 -9.14
N THR A 38 -1.78 -7.87 -8.48
CA THR A 38 -0.52 -7.48 -9.15
C THR A 38 0.54 -8.55 -8.88
N VAL A 39 1.11 -9.13 -9.94
CA VAL A 39 2.19 -10.12 -9.83
C VAL A 39 3.52 -9.47 -10.21
N LEU A 40 4.49 -9.48 -9.28
CA LEU A 40 5.84 -9.00 -9.54
C LEU A 40 6.73 -10.16 -9.97
N ILE A 41 7.18 -10.15 -11.23
CA ILE A 41 8.00 -11.21 -11.83
C ILE A 41 9.40 -10.66 -12.12
N GLY A 42 10.43 -11.48 -11.86
CA GLY A 42 11.81 -11.14 -12.14
C GLY A 42 12.76 -12.10 -11.43
N GLU A 43 14.04 -12.06 -11.79
CA GLU A 43 15.08 -12.90 -11.16
C GLU A 43 15.36 -12.50 -9.71
N ASN A 44 16.11 -13.34 -8.98
CA ASN A 44 16.61 -12.98 -7.67
C ASN A 44 17.49 -11.73 -7.77
N GLY A 45 17.26 -10.75 -6.88
CA GLY A 45 17.94 -9.46 -6.96
C GLY A 45 17.30 -8.44 -7.90
N ALA A 46 16.27 -8.79 -8.68
CA ALA A 46 15.58 -7.84 -9.59
C ALA A 46 14.77 -6.72 -8.90
N GLY A 47 14.82 -6.62 -7.56
CA GLY A 47 14.18 -5.54 -6.79
C GLY A 47 12.72 -5.78 -6.37
N LYS A 48 12.16 -6.98 -6.59
CA LYS A 48 10.79 -7.33 -6.13
C LYS A 48 10.57 -7.07 -4.63
N THR A 49 11.50 -7.51 -3.79
CA THR A 49 11.45 -7.25 -2.34
C THR A 49 11.58 -5.77 -2.03
N ALA A 50 12.39 -5.01 -2.79
CA ALA A 50 12.51 -3.56 -2.61
C ALA A 50 11.19 -2.82 -2.87
N VAL A 51 10.41 -3.24 -3.87
CA VAL A 51 9.04 -2.71 -4.09
C VAL A 51 8.15 -2.96 -2.87
N LEU A 52 8.16 -4.18 -2.33
CA LEU A 52 7.35 -4.53 -1.15
C LEU A 52 7.81 -3.80 0.11
N ASP A 53 9.12 -3.63 0.32
CA ASP A 53 9.68 -2.89 1.45
C ASP A 53 9.29 -1.41 1.41
N CYS A 54 9.34 -0.78 0.23
CA CYS A 54 8.91 0.59 0.05
C CYS A 54 7.42 0.75 0.37
N LEU A 55 6.59 -0.16 -0.13
CA LEU A 55 5.15 -0.19 0.15
C LEU A 55 4.87 -0.37 1.64
N ALA A 56 5.58 -1.28 2.32
CA ALA A 56 5.45 -1.49 3.76
C ALA A 56 5.83 -0.24 4.57
N ALA A 57 6.90 0.45 4.20
CA ALA A 57 7.32 1.70 4.83
C ALA A 57 6.26 2.81 4.65
N LEU A 58 5.72 2.95 3.44
CA LEU A 58 4.64 3.90 3.15
C LEU A 58 3.39 3.62 3.99
N LEU A 59 2.95 2.36 4.01
CA LEU A 59 1.75 1.95 4.75
C LEU A 59 1.92 2.12 6.25
N ARG A 60 3.12 1.92 6.79
CA ARG A 60 3.40 2.20 8.20
C ARG A 60 3.19 3.68 8.54
N VAL A 61 3.76 4.59 7.75
CA VAL A 61 3.57 6.03 7.97
C VAL A 61 2.09 6.40 7.84
N PHE A 62 1.41 5.88 6.83
CA PHE A 62 -0.02 6.09 6.64
C PHE A 62 -0.85 5.59 7.84
N GLN A 63 -0.54 4.41 8.36
CA GLN A 63 -1.18 3.86 9.55
C GLN A 63 -0.96 4.76 10.77
N GLU A 64 0.28 5.20 11.02
CA GLU A 64 0.62 6.09 12.13
C GLU A 64 -0.14 7.42 12.05
N GLN A 65 -0.31 7.97 10.84
CA GLN A 65 -1.09 9.18 10.59
C GLN A 65 -2.60 8.96 10.84
N ILE A 66 -3.16 7.84 10.40
CA ILE A 66 -4.58 7.54 10.69
C ILE A 66 -4.81 7.40 12.20
N HIS A 67 -3.90 6.76 12.93
CA HIS A 67 -4.05 6.62 14.39
C HIS A 67 -3.90 7.95 15.13
N SER A 68 -3.13 8.90 14.59
CA SER A 68 -2.96 10.23 15.19
C SER A 68 -4.15 11.15 14.93
N LEU A 69 -4.89 10.92 13.84
CA LEU A 69 -6.21 11.49 13.58
C LEU A 69 -7.23 10.85 14.52
N LYS A 70 -7.20 11.26 15.80
CA LYS A 70 -8.21 10.88 16.79
C LYS A 70 -9.59 11.28 16.28
N PHE A 71 -10.42 10.30 15.96
CA PHE A 71 -11.88 10.42 15.95
C PHE A 71 -12.44 10.00 17.31
#